data_AF-W7WIG8-F1
#
_entry.id   AF-W7WIG8-F1
#
_cell.length_a   1.000
_cell.length_b   1.000
_cell.length_c   1.000
_cell.angle_alpha   90.00
_cell.angle_beta   90.00
_cell.angle_gamma   90.00
#
_symmetry.space_group_name_H-M   'P 1'
#
loop_
_entity.id
_entity.type
_entity.pdbx_description
1 polymer ?
#
loop_
_entity_poly.entity_id
_entity_poly.type
_entity_poly.pdbx_seq_one_letter_code
_entity_poly.pdbx_strand_id
1 'polypeptide(L)'
;MPEPQQYEQIQARGVKATVEGRAVLVGNPALLSEAGVALPSSTLATGATAAADAAGIGSSTPVHVAVDGRFAGIVYIADAVRPGAREALVALKATGVKRTVMLTGDNAATAHAVAQQLGIDEVHAELLPEGKVGVIAELQKQGHRVAMVGDGINDAPALARADVGIAMGGGGTQAALEAADVALMTDDLAKIGAARAIARRAYRTVQENLFVGVGVVHVLGIAAALMGWIGPIEAAIIHLGPDVLVFVNSVKLLRVRIPGAREPRQTTSQALISFISKLGDTFMKSIRPHLFALVAGAALLAGCATPPPPNPAAEIPHCYKTNKGRTIACTSAPVPSLNADADAKRFAPDPSALTVFVVRRNWADGRNFVKVYSDGGPGVETLPNTMIRLKFKPGAHVIAFEFEGKRQSITVEGKAGDVRFVRIDGTVWSWKSSYEWAAEPEASIRERALKSRLVADVTVR
;
A
#
# COMPACT_ATOMS: atom_id res chain seq x y z
N MET A 1 1.21 -17.49 -34.35
CA MET A 1 1.32 -18.84 -33.77
C MET A 1 -0.03 -19.53 -33.92
N PRO A 2 -0.09 -20.81 -34.29
CA PRO A 2 -1.35 -21.55 -34.33
C PRO A 2 -1.95 -21.63 -32.92
N GLU A 3 -3.27 -21.47 -32.80
CA GLU A 3 -3.97 -21.68 -31.53
C GLU A 3 -4.12 -23.17 -31.23
N PRO A 4 -4.02 -23.60 -29.96
CA PRO A 4 -4.27 -24.98 -29.59
C PRO A 4 -5.75 -25.33 -29.83
N GLN A 5 -6.01 -26.44 -30.53
CA GLN A 5 -7.39 -26.91 -30.72
C GLN A 5 -8.03 -27.34 -29.38
N GLN A 6 -7.22 -27.89 -28.48
CA GLN A 6 -7.60 -28.25 -27.12
C GLN A 6 -6.40 -28.00 -26.20
N TYR A 7 -6.65 -27.56 -24.97
CA TYR A 7 -5.63 -27.52 -23.94
C TYR A 7 -6.23 -27.86 -22.57
N GLU A 8 -5.42 -28.47 -21.72
CA GLU A 8 -5.74 -28.86 -20.36
C GLU A 8 -4.55 -28.46 -19.47
N GLN A 9 -4.83 -27.69 -18.43
CA GLN A 9 -3.84 -27.36 -17.40
C GLN A 9 -3.90 -28.41 -16.30
N ILE A 10 -2.77 -29.09 -16.07
CA ILE A 10 -2.64 -30.10 -15.02
C ILE A 10 -1.88 -29.47 -13.86
N GLN A 11 -2.56 -29.32 -12.72
CA GLN A 11 -1.99 -28.67 -11.54
C GLN A 11 -0.67 -29.30 -11.12
N ALA A 12 0.30 -28.45 -10.77
CA ALA A 12 1.64 -28.85 -10.31
C ALA A 12 2.39 -29.79 -11.28
N ARG A 13 2.00 -29.80 -12.56
CA ARG A 13 2.59 -30.64 -13.61
C ARG A 13 2.93 -29.82 -14.85
N GLY A 14 1.94 -29.15 -15.43
CA GLY A 14 2.13 -28.35 -16.64
C GLY A 14 0.87 -28.29 -17.49
N VAL A 15 1.04 -28.28 -18.81
CA VAL A 15 -0.04 -28.15 -19.80
C VAL A 15 0.05 -29.30 -20.80
N LYS A 16 -1.10 -29.87 -21.13
CA LYS A 16 -1.31 -30.78 -22.26
C LYS A 16 -2.13 -30.03 -23.30
N ALA A 17 -1.71 -30.07 -24.55
CA ALA A 17 -2.42 -29.39 -25.63
C ALA A 17 -2.39 -30.20 -26.93
N THR A 18 -3.35 -29.94 -27.81
CA THR A 18 -3.32 -30.37 -29.20
C THR A 18 -3.07 -29.12 -30.04
N VAL A 19 -1.98 -29.11 -30.81
CA VAL A 19 -1.60 -27.99 -31.67
C VAL A 19 -1.36 -28.53 -33.08
N GLU A 20 -2.08 -28.02 -34.07
CA GLU A 20 -2.00 -28.50 -35.46
C GLU A 20 -2.20 -30.04 -35.58
N GLY A 21 -3.07 -30.61 -34.73
CA GLY A 21 -3.34 -32.05 -34.72
C GLY A 21 -2.28 -32.92 -34.03
N ARG A 22 -1.23 -32.32 -33.46
CA ARG A 22 -0.18 -33.03 -32.69
C ARG A 22 -0.40 -32.88 -31.20
N ALA A 23 -0.15 -33.95 -30.45
CA ALA A 23 -0.25 -33.95 -28.99
C ALA A 23 1.02 -33.36 -28.38
N VAL A 24 0.90 -32.29 -27.61
CA VAL A 24 2.02 -31.55 -27.01
C VAL A 24 1.88 -31.57 -25.48
N LEU A 25 2.97 -31.89 -24.78
CA LEU A 25 3.09 -31.80 -23.33
C LEU A 25 4.19 -30.80 -22.99
N VAL A 26 3.90 -29.88 -22.06
CA VAL A 26 4.84 -28.85 -21.59
C VAL A 26 4.78 -28.78 -20.08
N GLY A 27 5.82 -29.21 -19.37
CA GLY A 27 5.77 -29.26 -17.91
C GLY A 27 7.01 -29.83 -17.23
N ASN A 28 6.83 -30.29 -15.99
CA ASN A 28 7.88 -30.95 -15.22
C ASN A 28 8.11 -32.40 -15.67
N PRO A 29 9.20 -33.06 -15.23
CA PRO A 29 9.48 -34.46 -15.58
C PRO A 29 8.33 -35.43 -15.26
N ALA A 30 7.60 -35.17 -14.16
CA ALA A 30 6.49 -36.02 -13.73
C ALA A 30 5.36 -36.06 -14.78
N LEU A 31 5.01 -34.92 -15.38
CA LEU A 31 4.01 -34.86 -16.46
C LEU A 31 4.36 -35.78 -17.63
N LEU A 32 5.63 -35.75 -18.04
CA LEU A 32 6.11 -36.53 -19.17
C LEU A 32 6.18 -38.02 -18.83
N SER A 33 6.64 -38.38 -17.63
CA SER A 33 6.68 -39.78 -17.19
C SER A 33 5.29 -40.39 -17.03
N GLU A 34 4.31 -39.64 -16.50
CA GLU A 34 2.92 -40.07 -16.34
C GLU A 34 2.27 -40.32 -17.72
N ALA A 35 2.70 -39.60 -18.75
CA ALA A 35 2.27 -39.79 -20.13
C ALA A 35 3.08 -40.87 -20.90
N GLY A 36 4.00 -41.58 -20.24
CA GLY A 36 4.81 -42.63 -20.85
C GLY A 36 5.95 -42.14 -21.74
N VAL A 37 6.34 -40.86 -21.64
CA VAL A 37 7.44 -40.29 -22.42
C VAL A 37 8.78 -40.62 -21.77
N ALA A 38 9.63 -41.34 -22.50
CA ALA A 38 10.99 -41.64 -22.04
C ALA A 38 11.87 -40.38 -22.04
N LEU A 39 12.39 -40.01 -20.87
CA LEU A 39 13.35 -38.93 -20.69
C LEU A 39 14.78 -39.47 -20.82
N PRO A 40 15.67 -38.84 -21.62
CA PRO A 40 17.08 -39.20 -21.67
C PRO A 40 17.75 -39.15 -20.28
N SER A 41 18.68 -40.07 -20.00
CA SER A 41 19.41 -40.12 -18.72
C SER A 41 20.18 -38.83 -18.42
N SER A 42 20.65 -38.14 -19.48
CA SER A 42 21.34 -36.84 -19.41
C SER A 42 20.45 -35.66 -19.04
N THR A 43 19.12 -35.81 -19.13
CA THR A 43 18.15 -34.79 -18.69
C THR A 43 17.70 -34.96 -17.24
N LEU A 44 17.85 -36.16 -16.67
CA LEU A 44 17.48 -36.47 -15.27
C LEU A 44 18.66 -36.29 -14.29
N ALA A 45 19.90 -36.44 -14.77
CA ALA A 45 21.10 -36.29 -13.96
C ALA A 45 21.80 -34.96 -14.28
N THR A 46 21.74 -33.99 -13.35
CA THR A 46 22.70 -32.86 -13.16
C THR A 46 23.07 -31.96 -14.37
N GLY A 47 22.56 -32.22 -15.58
CA GLY A 47 22.92 -31.53 -16.82
C GLY A 47 22.07 -30.30 -17.12
N ALA A 48 20.90 -30.18 -16.47
CA ALA A 48 20.02 -29.02 -16.64
C ALA A 48 20.62 -27.74 -16.03
N THR A 49 21.39 -27.87 -14.94
CA THR A 49 22.15 -26.77 -14.34
C THR A 49 23.36 -26.40 -15.21
N ALA A 50 24.13 -27.38 -15.70
CA ALA A 50 25.34 -27.10 -16.47
C ALA A 50 25.09 -26.38 -17.82
N ALA A 51 23.98 -26.67 -18.51
CA ALA A 51 23.61 -25.99 -19.75
C ALA A 51 23.06 -24.56 -19.50
N ALA A 52 22.33 -24.36 -18.41
CA ALA A 52 21.85 -23.03 -17.98
C ALA A 52 23.00 -22.15 -17.47
N ASP A 53 23.92 -22.74 -16.71
CA ASP A 53 25.15 -22.10 -16.21
C ASP A 53 26.06 -21.70 -17.38
N ALA A 54 26.24 -22.56 -18.39
CA ALA A 54 27.04 -22.26 -19.58
C ALA A 54 26.44 -21.16 -20.47
N ALA A 55 25.10 -21.00 -20.46
CA ALA A 55 24.42 -19.92 -21.17
C ALA A 55 24.40 -18.59 -20.38
N GLY A 56 24.91 -18.57 -19.15
CA GLY A 56 24.87 -17.40 -18.26
C GLY A 56 23.46 -17.07 -17.74
N ILE A 57 22.51 -18.01 -17.86
CA ILE A 57 21.11 -17.87 -17.47
C ILE A 57 20.94 -18.54 -16.10
N GLY A 58 21.59 -17.99 -15.06
CA GLY A 58 21.77 -18.57 -13.71
C GLY A 58 20.76 -19.63 -13.26
N SER A 59 19.86 -19.28 -12.33
CA SER A 59 18.74 -20.16 -12.00
C SER A 59 17.69 -20.02 -13.09
N SER A 60 17.45 -21.10 -13.83
CA SER A 60 16.33 -21.21 -14.74
C SER A 60 15.46 -22.39 -14.38
N THR A 61 14.16 -22.27 -14.61
CA THR A 61 13.19 -23.35 -14.48
C THR A 61 13.21 -24.16 -15.78
N PRO A 62 13.68 -25.43 -15.75
CA PRO A 62 13.63 -26.29 -16.93
C PRO A 62 12.19 -26.78 -17.16
N VAL A 63 11.63 -26.43 -18.30
CA VAL A 63 10.33 -26.90 -18.78
C VAL A 63 10.55 -27.93 -19.88
N HIS A 64 10.10 -29.15 -19.64
CA HIS A 64 10.29 -30.26 -20.57
C HIS A 64 9.15 -30.28 -21.57
N VAL A 65 9.49 -30.49 -22.84
CA VAL A 65 8.55 -30.51 -23.96
C VAL A 65 8.54 -31.89 -24.59
N ALA A 66 7.35 -32.43 -24.83
CA ALA A 66 7.15 -33.63 -25.63
C ALA A 66 6.11 -33.40 -26.72
N VAL A 67 6.31 -34.02 -27.88
CA VAL A 67 5.41 -33.96 -29.04
C VAL A 67 5.14 -35.39 -29.51
N ASP A 68 3.86 -35.75 -29.66
CA ASP A 68 3.37 -37.06 -30.08
C ASP A 68 4.01 -38.22 -29.30
N GLY A 69 4.10 -38.07 -27.97
CA GLY A 69 4.66 -39.07 -27.07
C GLY A 69 6.19 -39.17 -27.07
N ARG A 70 6.89 -38.28 -27.77
CA ARG A 70 8.36 -38.24 -27.84
C ARG A 70 8.91 -36.98 -27.19
N PHE A 71 9.97 -37.13 -26.40
CA PHE A 71 10.69 -36.00 -25.83
C PHE A 71 11.28 -35.13 -26.93
N ALA A 72 10.98 -33.83 -26.90
CA ALA A 72 11.38 -32.85 -27.91
C ALA A 72 12.52 -31.94 -27.42
N GLY A 73 12.59 -31.65 -26.12
CA GLY A 73 13.66 -30.82 -25.55
C GLY A 73 13.29 -30.17 -24.21
N ILE A 74 14.18 -29.30 -23.73
CA ILE A 74 13.98 -28.47 -22.54
C ILE A 74 13.98 -26.99 -22.96
N VAL A 75 13.01 -26.24 -22.46
CA VAL A 75 12.97 -24.78 -22.49
C VAL A 75 13.33 -24.27 -21.10
N TYR A 76 14.37 -23.45 -21.01
CA TYR A 76 14.75 -22.80 -19.76
C TYR A 76 14.06 -21.45 -19.64
N ILE A 77 13.33 -21.24 -18.54
CA ILE A 77 12.66 -19.98 -18.24
C ILE A 77 13.35 -19.35 -17.03
N ALA A 78 13.80 -18.11 -17.16
CA ALA A 78 14.40 -17.36 -16.06
C ALA A 78 13.87 -15.93 -16.06
N ASP A 79 13.76 -15.36 -14.86
CA ASP A 79 13.45 -13.95 -14.70
C ASP A 79 14.69 -13.11 -15.00
N ALA A 80 14.59 -12.28 -16.02
CA ALA A 80 15.66 -11.38 -16.40
C ALA A 80 15.73 -10.20 -15.43
N VAL A 81 16.95 -9.91 -14.95
CA VAL A 81 17.22 -8.67 -14.21
C VAL A 81 16.90 -7.46 -15.09
N ARG A 82 16.19 -6.49 -14.52
CA ARG A 82 15.79 -5.27 -15.26
C ARG A 82 17.03 -4.50 -15.74
N PRO A 83 17.04 -3.98 -16.98
CA PRO A 83 18.11 -3.11 -17.46
C PRO A 83 18.29 -1.90 -16.53
N GLY A 84 19.53 -1.53 -16.23
CA GLY A 84 19.81 -0.38 -15.36
C GLY A 84 19.66 -0.65 -13.86
N ALA A 85 19.26 -1.86 -13.43
CA ALA A 85 19.02 -2.16 -12.02
C ALA A 85 20.29 -2.04 -11.16
N ARG A 86 21.42 -2.55 -11.67
CA ARG A 86 22.71 -2.47 -10.97
C ARG A 86 23.15 -1.01 -10.82
N GLU A 87 23.06 -0.24 -11.89
CA GLU A 87 23.40 1.19 -11.92
C GLU A 87 22.51 1.98 -10.94
N ALA A 88 21.22 1.67 -10.88
CA ALA A 88 20.29 2.28 -9.94
C ALA A 88 20.64 1.96 -8.48
N LEU A 89 20.99 0.71 -8.15
CA LEU A 89 21.42 0.32 -6.81
C LEU A 89 22.74 1.00 -6.39
N VAL A 90 23.71 1.06 -7.30
CA VAL A 90 24.98 1.79 -7.08
C VAL A 90 24.72 3.27 -6.84
N ALA A 91 23.88 3.90 -7.67
CA ALA A 91 23.50 5.30 -7.49
C ALA A 91 22.78 5.54 -6.16
N LEU A 92 21.88 4.63 -5.76
CA LEU A 92 21.20 4.70 -4.46
C LEU A 92 22.20 4.64 -3.30
N LYS A 93 23.17 3.72 -3.34
CA LYS A 93 24.25 3.66 -2.34
C LYS A 93 25.03 4.98 -2.26
N ALA A 94 25.39 5.57 -3.41
CA ALA A 94 26.07 6.86 -3.47
C ALA A 94 25.27 8.02 -2.85
N THR A 95 23.93 7.94 -2.80
CA THR A 95 23.08 8.94 -2.12
C THR A 95 22.96 8.74 -0.60
N GLY A 96 23.65 7.73 -0.05
CA GLY A 96 23.69 7.40 1.38
C GLY A 96 22.74 6.27 1.81
N VAL A 97 22.31 5.40 0.88
CA VAL A 97 21.69 4.12 1.27
C VAL A 97 22.81 3.21 1.76
N LYS A 98 22.76 2.80 3.04
CA LYS A 98 23.86 2.05 3.68
C LYS A 98 23.83 0.56 3.39
N ARG A 99 22.63 -0.01 3.25
CA ARG A 99 22.40 -1.45 3.14
C ARG A 99 21.25 -1.70 2.16
N THR A 100 21.45 -2.67 1.28
CA THR A 100 20.47 -3.18 0.32
C THR A 100 20.19 -4.63 0.65
N VAL A 101 18.91 -4.98 0.83
CA VAL A 101 18.48 -6.31 1.26
C VAL A 101 17.45 -6.83 0.25
N MET A 102 17.64 -8.04 -0.28
CA MET A 102 16.68 -8.71 -1.16
C MET A 102 15.79 -9.64 -0.34
N LEU A 103 14.47 -9.49 -0.49
CA LEU A 103 13.46 -10.36 0.12
C LEU A 103 12.67 -11.07 -0.99
N THR A 104 12.87 -12.37 -1.18
CA THR A 104 12.19 -13.14 -2.24
C THR A 104 11.58 -14.44 -1.72
N GLY A 105 10.54 -14.90 -2.42
CA GLY A 105 9.96 -16.24 -2.23
C GLY A 105 10.65 -17.31 -3.09
N ASP A 106 11.56 -16.92 -3.98
CA ASP A 106 12.34 -17.85 -4.79
C ASP A 106 13.33 -18.66 -3.95
N ASN A 107 13.83 -19.74 -4.52
CA ASN A 107 14.84 -20.56 -3.86
C ASN A 107 16.16 -19.78 -3.63
N ALA A 108 16.93 -20.24 -2.65
CA ALA A 108 18.16 -19.57 -2.24
C ALA A 108 19.20 -19.43 -3.37
N ALA A 109 19.35 -20.45 -4.23
CA ALA A 109 20.34 -20.42 -5.31
C ALA A 109 20.03 -19.30 -6.33
N THR A 110 18.76 -19.16 -6.72
CA THR A 110 18.30 -18.06 -7.59
C THR A 110 18.56 -16.70 -6.96
N ALA A 111 18.13 -16.54 -5.71
CA ALA A 111 18.20 -15.27 -5.01
C ALA A 111 19.66 -14.80 -4.86
N HIS A 112 20.57 -15.70 -4.50
CA HIS A 112 21.99 -15.39 -4.36
C HIS A 112 22.66 -15.05 -5.69
N ALA A 113 22.33 -15.76 -6.78
CA ALA A 113 22.86 -15.45 -8.10
C ALA A 113 22.48 -14.04 -8.56
N VAL A 114 21.20 -13.67 -8.41
CA VAL A 114 20.69 -12.32 -8.76
C VAL A 114 21.32 -11.26 -7.85
N ALA A 115 21.42 -11.53 -6.55
CA ALA A 115 22.03 -10.61 -5.60
C ALA A 115 23.50 -10.32 -5.91
N GLN A 116 24.27 -11.35 -6.30
CA GLN A 116 25.67 -11.20 -6.70
C GLN A 116 25.80 -10.37 -7.98
N GLN A 117 24.96 -10.62 -8.98
CA GLN A 117 24.92 -9.83 -10.22
C GLN A 117 24.64 -8.34 -9.95
N LEU A 118 23.78 -8.06 -8.97
CA LEU A 118 23.33 -6.70 -8.62
C LEU A 118 24.18 -5.99 -7.55
N GLY A 119 25.04 -6.71 -6.81
CA GLY A 119 25.81 -6.15 -5.70
C GLY A 119 24.97 -5.83 -4.46
N ILE A 120 23.98 -6.67 -4.17
CA ILE A 120 23.11 -6.58 -3.00
C ILE A 120 23.85 -7.13 -1.76
N ASP A 121 23.67 -6.48 -0.61
CA ASP A 121 24.45 -6.76 0.60
C ASP A 121 23.96 -8.00 1.36
N GLU A 122 22.66 -8.31 1.26
CA GLU A 122 22.02 -9.38 2.04
C GLU A 122 20.80 -9.94 1.30
N VAL A 123 20.55 -11.23 1.48
CA VAL A 123 19.47 -11.97 0.83
C VAL A 123 18.71 -12.78 1.86
N HIS A 124 17.38 -12.69 1.83
CA HIS A 124 16.47 -13.61 2.49
C HIS A 124 15.57 -14.23 1.43
N ALA A 125 15.77 -15.53 1.19
CA ALA A 125 15.08 -16.31 0.17
C ALA A 125 14.01 -17.22 0.79
N GLU A 126 13.19 -17.85 -0.06
CA GLU A 126 12.14 -18.80 0.34
C GLU A 126 11.15 -18.22 1.36
N LEU A 127 10.97 -16.89 1.33
CA LEU A 127 10.09 -16.20 2.26
C LEU A 127 8.63 -16.27 1.83
N LEU A 128 7.79 -16.67 2.77
CA LEU A 128 6.37 -16.36 2.74
C LEU A 128 6.13 -14.85 2.98
N PRO A 129 4.96 -14.30 2.62
CA PRO A 129 4.63 -12.88 2.83
C PRO A 129 4.85 -12.41 4.28
N GLU A 130 4.49 -13.22 5.27
CA GLU A 130 4.69 -12.94 6.70
C GLU A 130 6.19 -12.88 7.05
N GLY A 131 6.99 -13.73 6.41
CA GLY A 131 8.44 -13.73 6.54
C GLY A 131 9.05 -12.40 6.11
N LYS A 132 8.59 -11.85 4.97
CA LYS A 132 9.03 -10.52 4.50
C LYS A 132 8.72 -9.42 5.53
N VAL A 133 7.52 -9.44 6.12
CA VAL A 133 7.12 -8.50 7.19
C VAL A 133 8.01 -8.66 8.43
N GLY A 134 8.32 -9.90 8.81
CA GLY A 134 9.20 -10.22 9.94
C GLY A 134 10.60 -9.64 9.78
N VAL A 135 11.21 -9.79 8.60
CA VAL A 135 12.54 -9.24 8.31
C VAL A 135 12.54 -7.70 8.39
N ILE A 136 11.51 -7.04 7.85
CA ILE A 136 11.39 -5.57 7.94
C ILE A 136 11.26 -5.14 9.40
N ALA A 137 10.42 -5.83 10.19
CA ALA A 137 10.23 -5.52 11.59
C ALA A 137 11.54 -5.67 12.40
N GLU A 138 12.36 -6.67 12.07
CA GLU A 138 13.65 -6.89 12.72
C GLU A 138 14.67 -5.80 12.36
N LEU A 139 14.78 -5.42 11.08
CA LEU A 139 15.62 -4.30 10.66
C LEU A 139 15.21 -2.99 11.36
N GLN A 140 13.91 -2.75 11.52
CA GLN A 140 13.38 -1.60 12.26
C GLN A 140 13.75 -1.64 13.75
N LYS A 141 13.69 -2.81 14.40
CA LYS A 141 14.12 -2.99 15.79
C LYS A 141 15.61 -2.70 15.99
N GLN A 142 16.42 -2.98 14.98
CA GLN A 142 17.85 -2.64 14.96
C GLN A 142 18.11 -1.13 14.74
N GLY A 143 17.06 -0.31 14.66
CA GLY A 143 17.15 1.14 14.51
C GLY A 143 17.31 1.61 13.06
N HIS A 144 17.19 0.71 12.08
CA HIS A 144 17.18 1.11 10.67
C HIS A 144 15.84 1.73 10.27
N ARG A 145 15.90 2.72 9.37
CA ARG A 145 14.72 3.19 8.61
C ARG A 145 14.66 2.42 7.30
N VAL A 146 13.56 1.74 7.06
CA VAL A 146 13.43 0.76 5.96
C VAL A 146 12.51 1.34 4.88
N ALA A 147 13.04 1.42 3.66
CA ALA A 147 12.23 1.61 2.47
C ALA A 147 12.07 0.25 1.76
N MET A 148 10.83 -0.21 1.56
CA MET A 148 10.52 -1.46 0.87
C MET A 148 10.08 -1.14 -0.56
N VAL A 149 10.61 -1.89 -1.53
CA VAL A 149 10.22 -1.79 -2.95
C VAL A 149 9.59 -3.11 -3.37
N GLY A 150 8.42 -3.07 -4.00
CA GLY A 150 7.72 -4.28 -4.45
C GLY A 150 6.68 -3.99 -5.52
N ASP A 151 6.17 -5.04 -6.15
CA ASP A 151 5.19 -4.97 -7.24
C ASP A 151 4.03 -5.97 -7.07
N GLY A 152 4.21 -7.03 -6.29
CA GLY A 152 3.22 -8.09 -6.12
C GLY A 152 2.20 -7.87 -5.00
N ILE A 153 1.08 -8.60 -5.06
CA ILE A 153 0.10 -8.68 -3.96
C ILE A 153 0.77 -9.25 -2.70
N ASN A 154 1.73 -10.15 -2.87
CA ASN A 154 2.52 -10.75 -1.80
C ASN A 154 3.42 -9.72 -1.08
N ASP A 155 3.73 -8.59 -1.71
CA ASP A 155 4.56 -7.54 -1.12
C ASP A 155 3.74 -6.46 -0.42
N ALA A 156 2.41 -6.41 -0.63
CA ALA A 156 1.55 -5.40 -0.03
C ALA A 156 1.67 -5.33 1.52
N PRO A 157 1.70 -6.45 2.26
CA PRO A 157 1.92 -6.42 3.72
C PRO A 157 3.31 -5.86 4.10
N ALA A 158 4.34 -6.20 3.32
CA ALA A 158 5.71 -5.73 3.54
C ALA A 158 5.85 -4.23 3.23
N LEU A 159 5.23 -3.76 2.14
CA LEU A 159 5.14 -2.35 1.78
C LEU A 159 4.45 -1.52 2.87
N ALA A 160 3.35 -2.02 3.42
CA ALA A 160 2.61 -1.34 4.49
C ALA A 160 3.36 -1.35 5.84
N ARG A 161 4.29 -2.28 6.06
CA ARG A 161 5.09 -2.37 7.30
C ARG A 161 6.32 -1.45 7.28
N ALA A 162 6.87 -1.19 6.11
CA ALA A 162 8.07 -0.37 5.96
C ALA A 162 7.86 1.07 6.44
N ASP A 163 8.94 1.80 6.74
CA ASP A 163 8.84 3.24 7.01
C ASP A 163 8.43 4.02 5.76
N VAL A 164 8.80 3.50 4.58
CA VAL A 164 8.34 3.98 3.28
C VAL A 164 8.11 2.78 2.35
N GLY A 165 6.86 2.54 1.96
CA GLY A 165 6.51 1.58 0.92
C GLY A 165 6.60 2.22 -0.48
N ILE A 166 7.29 1.58 -1.41
CA ILE A 166 7.45 2.01 -2.80
C ILE A 166 6.93 0.93 -3.74
N ALA A 167 5.79 1.16 -4.38
CA ALA A 167 5.24 0.28 -5.40
C ALA A 167 5.78 0.62 -6.79
N MET A 168 6.12 -0.40 -7.57
CA MET A 168 6.36 -0.27 -9.01
C MET A 168 5.01 -0.22 -9.74
N GLY A 169 4.83 0.66 -10.73
CA GLY A 169 3.52 0.93 -11.33
C GLY A 169 3.39 0.62 -12.82
N GLY A 170 4.45 0.16 -13.50
CA GLY A 170 4.34 -0.34 -14.88
C GLY A 170 3.76 -1.76 -14.94
N GLY A 171 4.06 -2.59 -13.94
CA GLY A 171 3.53 -3.95 -13.78
C GLY A 171 3.02 -4.31 -12.38
N GLY A 172 2.99 -3.35 -11.44
CA GLY A 172 2.57 -3.63 -10.07
C GLY A 172 1.08 -3.83 -9.91
N THR A 173 0.75 -4.75 -9.00
CA THR A 173 -0.62 -5.14 -8.67
C THR A 173 -1.34 -4.00 -7.93
N GLN A 174 -2.67 -3.96 -8.07
CA GLN A 174 -3.48 -2.93 -7.42
C GLN A 174 -3.30 -2.93 -5.88
N ALA A 175 -3.10 -4.10 -5.28
CA ALA A 175 -2.86 -4.22 -3.84
C ALA A 175 -1.53 -3.56 -3.42
N ALA A 176 -0.47 -3.71 -4.23
CA ALA A 176 0.81 -3.06 -3.97
C ALA A 176 0.69 -1.53 -4.06
N LEU A 177 0.00 -1.02 -5.09
CA LEU A 177 -0.25 0.42 -5.27
C LEU A 177 -1.08 1.04 -4.13
N GLU A 178 -2.02 0.28 -3.58
CA GLU A 178 -2.85 0.73 -2.46
C GLU A 178 -2.11 0.69 -1.12
N ALA A 179 -1.18 -0.26 -0.95
CA ALA A 179 -0.38 -0.40 0.27
C ALA A 179 0.80 0.59 0.34
N ALA A 180 1.32 1.06 -0.80
CA ALA A 180 2.53 1.88 -0.85
C ALA A 180 2.30 3.38 -0.60
N ASP A 181 3.32 4.03 -0.02
CA ASP A 181 3.39 5.47 0.16
C ASP A 181 3.71 6.17 -1.16
N VAL A 182 4.63 5.61 -1.94
CA VAL A 182 5.10 6.10 -3.23
C VAL A 182 4.80 5.07 -4.32
N ALA A 183 4.28 5.52 -5.46
CA ALA A 183 4.09 4.67 -6.63
C ALA A 183 4.92 5.22 -7.81
N LEU A 184 5.79 4.39 -8.38
CA LEU A 184 6.54 4.74 -9.58
C LEU A 184 5.69 4.46 -10.81
N MET A 185 5.38 5.46 -11.63
CA MET A 185 4.52 5.25 -12.81
C MET A 185 5.15 4.40 -13.93
N THR A 186 6.43 4.01 -13.78
CA THR A 186 7.16 3.16 -14.72
C THR A 186 8.02 2.18 -13.94
N ASP A 187 8.44 1.10 -14.58
CA ASP A 187 9.31 0.08 -13.98
C ASP A 187 10.80 0.47 -13.91
N ASP A 188 11.08 1.77 -13.82
CA ASP A 188 12.45 2.31 -13.83
C ASP A 188 12.93 2.56 -12.39
N LEU A 189 13.85 1.71 -11.93
CA LEU A 189 14.42 1.78 -10.58
C LEU A 189 15.25 3.06 -10.34
N ALA A 190 15.76 3.71 -11.39
CA ALA A 190 16.49 4.97 -11.24
C ALA A 190 15.61 6.08 -10.63
N LYS A 191 14.28 5.98 -10.81
CA LYS A 191 13.31 6.93 -10.25
C LYS A 191 13.24 6.89 -8.72
N ILE A 192 13.65 5.81 -8.07
CA ILE A 192 13.78 5.74 -6.61
C ILE A 192 14.83 6.75 -6.14
N GLY A 193 15.96 6.83 -6.85
CA GLY A 193 17.01 7.82 -6.57
C GLY A 193 16.51 9.25 -6.76
N ALA A 194 15.76 9.50 -7.84
CA ALA A 194 15.13 10.80 -8.08
C ALA A 194 14.13 11.18 -6.98
N ALA A 195 13.25 10.26 -6.57
CA ALA A 195 12.29 10.48 -5.49
C ALA A 195 13.00 10.83 -4.17
N ARG A 196 14.06 10.10 -3.83
CA ARG A 196 14.90 10.39 -2.65
C ARG A 196 15.56 11.77 -2.75
N ALA A 197 16.06 12.16 -3.92
CA ALA A 197 16.67 13.48 -4.12
C ALA A 197 15.67 14.62 -3.91
N ILE A 198 14.45 14.47 -4.44
CA ILE A 198 13.34 15.41 -4.25
C ILE A 198 12.99 15.50 -2.77
N ALA A 199 12.81 14.37 -2.10
CA ALA A 199 12.46 14.31 -0.68
C ALA A 199 13.50 15.01 0.21
N ARG A 200 14.80 14.76 -0.02
CA ARG A 200 15.89 15.44 0.72
C ARG A 200 15.89 16.95 0.50
N ARG A 201 15.64 17.40 -0.73
CA ARG A 201 15.60 18.83 -1.05
C ARG A 201 14.38 19.51 -0.44
N ALA A 202 13.22 18.86 -0.50
CA ALA A 202 12.00 19.35 0.14
C ALA A 202 12.18 19.46 1.66
N TYR A 203 12.72 18.42 2.30
CA TYR A 203 12.99 18.43 3.74
C TYR A 203 13.96 19.55 4.12
N ARG A 204 15.04 19.76 3.34
CA ARG A 204 15.96 20.88 3.57
C ARG A 204 15.27 22.23 3.47
N THR A 205 14.42 22.46 2.47
CA THR A 205 13.63 23.69 2.35
C THR A 205 12.71 23.88 3.56
N VAL A 206 12.09 22.82 4.07
CA VAL A 206 11.27 22.88 5.30
C VAL A 206 12.11 23.29 6.51
N GLN A 207 13.31 22.72 6.68
CA GLN A 207 14.23 23.09 7.75
C GLN A 207 14.69 24.56 7.64
N GLU A 208 15.02 25.02 6.44
CA GLU A 208 15.36 26.43 6.18
C GLU A 208 14.19 27.36 6.54
N ASN A 209 12.96 27.01 6.13
CA ASN A 209 11.75 27.78 6.42
C ASN A 209 11.47 27.87 7.93
N LEU A 210 11.60 26.74 8.64
CA LEU A 210 11.41 26.70 10.09
C LEU A 210 12.50 27.48 10.82
N PHE A 211 13.76 27.32 10.44
CA PHE A 211 14.87 27.98 11.11
C PHE A 211 14.83 29.49 10.89
N VAL A 212 14.70 29.95 9.63
CA VAL A 212 14.76 31.37 9.30
C VAL A 212 13.42 32.06 9.55
N GLY A 213 12.33 31.52 9.00
CA GLY A 213 11.02 32.16 9.04
C GLY A 213 10.38 32.12 10.42
N VAL A 214 10.34 30.95 11.05
CA VAL A 214 9.76 30.82 12.39
C VAL A 214 10.80 31.14 13.46
N GLY A 215 11.94 30.45 13.47
CA GLY A 215 12.94 30.57 14.53
C GLY A 215 13.51 31.98 14.67
N VAL A 216 14.29 32.44 13.69
CA VAL A 216 15.02 33.71 13.81
C VAL A 216 14.09 34.92 13.95
N VAL A 217 13.11 35.05 13.04
CA VAL A 217 12.27 36.27 13.02
C VAL A 217 11.31 36.33 14.20
N HIS A 218 10.69 35.21 14.62
CA HIS A 218 9.78 35.26 15.77
C HIS A 218 10.53 35.41 17.09
N VAL A 219 11.68 34.76 17.27
CA VAL A 219 12.48 34.94 18.50
C VAL A 219 12.93 36.40 18.64
N LEU A 220 13.43 37.01 17.57
CA LEU A 220 13.83 38.43 17.60
C LEU A 220 12.63 39.36 17.80
N GLY A 221 11.50 39.08 17.13
CA GLY A 221 10.27 39.85 17.29
C GLY A 221 9.72 39.79 18.71
N ILE A 222 9.64 38.59 19.30
CA ILE A 222 9.20 38.40 20.69
C ILE A 222 10.15 39.11 21.66
N ALA A 223 11.47 38.96 21.49
CA ALA A 223 12.44 39.63 22.34
C ALA A 223 12.32 41.16 22.27
N ALA A 224 12.18 41.72 21.07
CA ALA A 224 11.98 43.16 20.87
C ALA A 224 10.67 43.65 21.51
N ALA A 225 9.59 42.86 21.43
CA ALA A 225 8.31 43.19 22.06
C ALA A 225 8.43 43.16 23.59
N LEU A 226 9.09 42.15 24.17
CA LEU A 226 9.33 42.05 25.61
C LEU A 226 10.20 43.20 26.15
N MET A 227 11.15 43.69 25.36
CA MET A 227 11.96 44.87 25.67
C MET A 227 11.23 46.21 25.43
N GLY A 228 9.98 46.17 24.94
CA GLY A 228 9.19 47.36 24.65
C GLY A 228 9.65 48.16 23.42
N TRP A 229 10.50 47.58 22.56
CA TRP A 229 11.00 48.24 21.35
C TRP A 229 9.99 48.27 20.21
N ILE A 230 9.02 47.34 20.22
CA ILE A 230 7.97 47.24 19.21
C ILE A 230 6.61 47.00 19.88
N GLY A 231 5.55 47.56 19.29
CA GLY A 231 4.17 47.34 19.71
C GLY A 231 3.47 46.26 18.87
N PRO A 232 2.16 46.03 19.12
CA PRO A 232 1.39 45.01 18.41
C PRO A 232 1.31 45.22 16.89
N ILE A 233 1.29 46.47 16.42
CA ILE A 233 1.20 46.80 14.99
C ILE A 233 2.50 46.45 14.28
N GLU A 234 3.64 46.83 14.86
CA GLU A 234 4.96 46.51 14.33
C GLU A 234 5.19 45.00 14.34
N ALA A 235 4.79 44.31 15.42
CA ALA A 235 4.86 42.85 15.51
C ALA A 235 4.03 42.16 14.41
N ALA A 236 2.83 42.66 14.11
CA ALA A 236 2.00 42.14 13.03
C ALA A 236 2.66 42.31 11.65
N ILE A 237 3.34 43.44 11.40
CA ILE A 237 4.09 43.66 10.17
C ILE A 237 5.31 42.73 10.08
N ILE A 238 6.04 42.55 11.18
CA ILE A 238 7.20 41.66 11.25
C ILE A 238 6.79 40.21 10.97
N HIS A 239 5.61 39.77 11.44
CA HIS A 239 5.08 38.43 11.21
C HIS A 239 4.83 38.11 9.73
N LEU A 240 4.42 39.11 8.93
CA LEU A 240 4.17 38.94 7.49
C LEU A 240 5.45 38.68 6.66
N GLY A 241 6.61 39.16 7.13
CA GLY A 241 7.89 39.02 6.43
C GLY A 241 8.31 37.55 6.23
N PRO A 242 8.35 36.73 7.30
CA PRO A 242 8.55 35.29 7.24
C PRO A 242 7.66 34.56 6.24
N ASP A 243 6.38 34.90 6.17
CA ASP A 243 5.43 34.21 5.29
C ASP A 243 5.83 34.37 3.81
N VAL A 244 6.20 35.60 3.43
CA VAL A 244 6.71 35.89 2.08
C VAL A 244 8.02 35.14 1.82
N LEU A 245 8.92 35.13 2.80
CA LEU A 245 10.21 34.44 2.67
C LEU A 245 10.04 32.93 2.51
N VAL A 246 9.21 32.32 3.34
CA VAL A 246 8.84 30.89 3.29
C VAL A 246 8.19 30.56 1.95
N PHE A 247 7.28 31.42 1.47
CA PHE A 247 6.64 31.24 0.17
C PHE A 247 7.66 31.23 -0.97
N VAL A 248 8.51 32.27 -1.07
CA VAL A 248 9.53 32.38 -2.12
C VAL A 248 10.52 31.22 -2.04
N ASN A 249 10.96 30.87 -0.83
CA ASN A 249 11.88 29.76 -0.62
C ASN A 249 11.25 28.40 -1.01
N SER A 250 9.93 28.25 -0.88
CA SER A 250 9.21 27.03 -1.27
C SER A 250 9.00 26.94 -2.78
N VAL A 251 8.71 28.06 -3.45
CA VAL A 251 8.54 28.13 -4.92
C VAL A 251 9.77 27.63 -5.67
N LYS A 252 10.98 27.76 -5.09
CA LYS A 252 12.22 27.22 -5.71
C LYS A 252 12.16 25.71 -5.99
N LEU A 253 11.33 24.96 -5.26
CA LEU A 253 11.16 23.51 -5.47
C LEU A 253 10.42 23.19 -6.78
N LEU A 254 9.65 24.13 -7.35
CA LEU A 254 8.98 23.95 -8.64
C LEU A 254 9.95 23.93 -9.83
N ARG A 255 11.21 24.35 -9.63
CA ARG A 255 12.25 24.38 -10.67
C ARG A 255 13.14 23.15 -10.69
N VAL A 256 12.83 22.15 -9.88
CA VAL A 256 13.64 20.93 -9.81
C VAL A 256 13.48 20.17 -11.12
N ARG A 257 14.52 20.22 -11.96
CA ARG A 257 14.67 19.30 -13.09
C ARG A 257 15.02 17.92 -12.55
N ILE A 258 14.13 16.97 -12.79
CA ILE A 258 14.37 15.55 -12.53
C ILE A 258 15.13 15.01 -13.76
N PRO A 259 16.37 14.52 -13.62
CA PRO A 259 17.07 13.86 -14.72
C PRO A 259 16.18 12.73 -15.28
N GLY A 260 15.89 12.77 -16.59
CA GLY A 260 15.05 11.77 -17.28
C GLY A 260 13.55 12.06 -17.36
N ALA A 261 13.04 13.14 -16.74
CA ALA A 261 11.66 13.58 -16.98
C ALA A 261 11.59 14.41 -18.28
N ARG A 262 10.76 14.00 -19.25
CA ARG A 262 10.47 14.82 -20.45
C ARG A 262 9.97 16.19 -20.01
N GLU A 263 10.59 17.27 -20.51
CA GLU A 263 10.11 18.63 -20.25
C GLU A 263 8.66 18.76 -20.75
N PRO A 264 7.71 19.21 -19.92
CA PRO A 264 6.38 19.54 -20.40
C PRO A 264 6.48 20.69 -21.41
N ARG A 265 5.78 20.54 -22.54
CA ARG A 265 5.63 21.57 -23.58
C ARG A 265 5.34 22.91 -22.93
N GLN A 266 6.08 23.95 -23.34
CA GLN A 266 5.96 25.31 -22.84
C GLN A 266 4.49 25.76 -22.78
N THR A 267 3.93 25.79 -21.57
CA THR A 267 2.67 26.47 -21.27
C THR A 267 2.95 27.65 -20.36
N THR A 268 2.01 28.59 -20.35
CA THR A 268 1.99 29.88 -19.63
C THR A 268 2.52 29.87 -18.20
N SER A 269 2.57 28.72 -17.51
CA SER A 269 3.24 28.53 -16.22
C SER A 269 4.75 28.82 -16.24
N GLN A 270 5.49 28.57 -17.33
CA GLN A 270 6.94 28.84 -17.34
C GLN A 270 7.26 30.35 -17.34
N ALA A 271 6.41 31.17 -17.96
CA ALA A 271 6.54 32.63 -17.93
C ALA A 271 6.33 33.18 -16.52
N LEU A 272 5.30 32.69 -15.82
CA LEU A 272 5.00 33.03 -14.43
C LEU A 272 6.12 32.57 -13.48
N ILE A 273 6.66 31.36 -13.69
CA ILE A 273 7.79 30.84 -12.90
C ILE A 273 9.07 31.64 -13.15
N SER A 274 9.33 32.10 -14.40
CA SER A 274 10.48 32.96 -14.71
C SER A 274 10.34 34.36 -14.10
N PHE A 275 9.12 34.88 -14.09
CA PHE A 275 8.78 36.18 -13.49
C PHE A 275 8.93 36.13 -11.97
N ILE A 276 8.44 35.08 -11.31
CA ILE A 276 8.55 34.92 -9.85
C ILE A 276 9.99 34.73 -9.38
N SER A 277 10.88 34.07 -10.14
CA SER A 277 12.30 34.06 -9.73
C SER A 277 13.01 35.34 -9.99
N LYS A 278 12.70 36.04 -11.10
CA LYS A 278 13.26 37.37 -11.30
C LYS A 278 12.79 38.28 -10.16
N LEU A 279 11.56 38.13 -9.68
CA LEU A 279 11.08 38.78 -8.47
C LEU A 279 11.87 38.34 -7.22
N GLY A 280 12.09 37.05 -6.99
CA GLY A 280 12.85 36.55 -5.82
C GLY A 280 14.31 37.01 -5.80
N ASP A 281 14.98 36.98 -6.95
CA ASP A 281 16.37 37.44 -7.12
C ASP A 281 16.49 38.97 -7.03
N THR A 282 15.43 39.70 -7.43
CA THR A 282 15.35 41.17 -7.32
C THR A 282 14.94 41.61 -5.91
N PHE A 283 14.08 40.84 -5.24
CA PHE A 283 13.62 41.04 -3.86
C PHE A 283 14.76 40.86 -2.85
N MET A 284 15.63 39.87 -3.08
CA MET A 284 16.87 39.68 -2.33
C MET A 284 17.88 40.83 -2.50
N LYS A 285 17.81 41.57 -3.62
CA LYS A 285 18.75 42.66 -3.94
C LYS A 285 18.24 44.06 -3.60
N SER A 286 16.95 44.23 -3.33
CA SER A 286 16.34 45.55 -3.16
C SER A 286 15.47 45.63 -1.90
N ILE A 287 16.10 45.62 -0.73
CA ILE A 287 15.48 46.06 0.52
C ILE A 287 15.72 47.57 0.66
N ARG A 288 14.79 48.36 0.10
CA ARG A 288 14.51 49.79 0.32
C ARG A 288 13.33 50.16 -0.60
N PRO A 289 12.40 51.04 -0.20
CA PRO A 289 11.21 50.81 0.59
C PRO A 289 9.92 50.85 -0.27
N HIS A 290 9.40 49.73 -0.79
CA HIS A 290 8.07 49.73 -1.47
C HIS A 290 7.22 48.47 -1.19
N LEU A 291 7.43 47.81 -0.05
CA LEU A 291 6.75 46.57 0.34
C LEU A 291 5.23 46.75 0.63
N PHE A 292 4.77 47.99 0.84
CA PHE A 292 3.40 48.28 1.29
C PHE A 292 2.31 48.04 0.23
N ALA A 293 2.61 48.14 -1.06
CA ALA A 293 1.57 48.07 -2.10
C ALA A 293 1.19 46.63 -2.51
N LEU A 294 2.07 45.64 -2.30
CA LEU A 294 1.83 44.26 -2.76
C LEU A 294 1.04 43.41 -1.75
N VAL A 295 1.16 43.72 -0.46
CA VAL A 295 0.59 42.93 0.64
C VAL A 295 -0.93 43.10 0.74
N ALA A 296 -1.47 44.26 0.35
CA ALA A 296 -2.91 44.53 0.41
C ALA A 296 -3.75 43.68 -0.58
N GLY A 297 -3.16 43.22 -1.69
CA GLY A 297 -3.90 42.48 -2.73
C GLY A 297 -4.12 41.00 -2.43
N ALA A 298 -3.20 40.35 -1.69
CA ALA A 298 -3.23 38.90 -1.48
C ALA A 298 -4.16 38.45 -0.34
N ALA A 299 -4.37 39.32 0.67
CA ALA A 299 -5.18 39.00 1.85
C ALA A 299 -6.69 38.88 1.54
N LEU A 300 -7.17 39.45 0.43
CA LEU A 300 -8.59 39.46 0.07
C LEU A 300 -9.09 38.17 -0.60
N LEU A 301 -8.22 37.23 -0.99
CA LEU A 301 -8.61 36.05 -1.78
C LEU A 301 -8.53 34.71 -1.02
N ALA A 302 -7.89 34.64 0.15
CA ALA A 302 -7.64 33.38 0.84
C ALA A 302 -8.73 32.96 1.86
N GLY A 303 -9.74 33.81 2.11
CA GLY A 303 -10.69 33.65 3.23
C GLY A 303 -11.91 32.74 2.99
N CYS A 304 -12.13 32.19 1.80
CA CYS A 304 -13.44 31.60 1.45
C CYS A 304 -13.36 30.20 0.84
N ALA A 305 -12.93 29.15 1.57
CA ALA A 305 -13.14 27.75 1.11
C ALA A 305 -12.94 26.65 2.17
N THR A 306 -13.33 26.82 3.44
CA THR A 306 -13.39 25.67 4.38
C THR A 306 -14.80 25.08 4.40
N PRO A 307 -15.02 23.82 3.97
CA PRO A 307 -16.33 23.18 4.08
C PRO A 307 -16.72 23.01 5.56
N PRO A 308 -18.04 23.09 5.88
CA PRO A 308 -18.51 22.92 7.24
C PRO A 308 -18.20 21.52 7.79
N PRO A 309 -18.00 21.37 9.11
CA PRO A 309 -17.75 20.07 9.73
C PRO A 309 -18.94 19.12 9.50
N PRO A 310 -18.69 17.80 9.40
CA PRO A 310 -19.74 16.81 9.17
C PRO A 310 -20.73 16.76 10.35
N ASN A 311 -22.03 16.68 10.06
CA ASN A 311 -23.09 16.57 11.06
C ASN A 311 -23.04 15.18 11.75
N PRO A 312 -22.76 15.09 13.07
CA PRO A 312 -22.61 13.81 13.76
C PRO A 312 -23.92 13.03 13.92
N ALA A 313 -25.07 13.67 13.75
CA ALA A 313 -26.39 13.04 13.81
C ALA A 313 -26.87 12.48 12.46
N ALA A 314 -26.15 12.74 11.36
CA ALA A 314 -26.57 12.31 10.04
C ALA A 314 -26.36 10.79 9.83
N GLU A 315 -27.39 10.12 9.30
CA GLU A 315 -27.32 8.76 8.81
C GLU A 315 -27.03 8.79 7.31
N ILE A 316 -25.77 8.52 6.96
CA ILE A 316 -25.28 8.53 5.58
C ILE A 316 -24.54 7.22 5.30
N PRO A 317 -24.43 6.79 4.04
CA PRO A 317 -23.62 5.63 3.69
C PRO A 317 -22.20 5.71 4.24
N HIS A 318 -21.70 4.60 4.80
CA HIS A 318 -20.32 4.54 5.24
C HIS A 318 -19.42 4.19 4.06
N CYS A 319 -18.49 5.09 3.77
CA CYS A 319 -17.46 4.87 2.75
C CYS A 319 -16.13 4.46 3.40
N TYR A 320 -15.66 3.26 3.06
CA TYR A 320 -14.31 2.84 3.38
C TYR A 320 -13.33 3.64 2.50
N LYS A 321 -12.36 4.29 3.14
CA LYS A 321 -11.38 5.15 2.50
C LYS A 321 -9.97 4.63 2.74
N THR A 322 -9.09 4.84 1.77
CA THR A 322 -7.65 4.64 1.98
C THR A 322 -7.13 5.65 3.01
N ASN A 323 -5.92 5.40 3.55
CA ASN A 323 -5.22 6.36 4.42
C ASN A 323 -5.03 7.74 3.77
N LYS A 324 -5.14 7.82 2.44
CA LYS A 324 -5.04 9.06 1.63
C LYS A 324 -6.41 9.69 1.32
N GLY A 325 -7.49 9.22 1.95
CA GLY A 325 -8.84 9.78 1.84
C GLY A 325 -9.65 9.40 0.60
N ARG A 326 -9.12 8.52 -0.27
CA ARG A 326 -9.83 8.05 -1.47
C ARG A 326 -10.87 7.00 -1.09
N THR A 327 -12.12 7.23 -1.47
CA THR A 327 -13.22 6.27 -1.31
C THR A 327 -12.97 5.03 -2.18
N ILE A 328 -13.02 3.84 -1.55
CA ILE A 328 -12.87 2.56 -2.24
C ILE A 328 -14.24 1.93 -2.50
N ALA A 329 -15.06 1.84 -1.44
CA ALA A 329 -16.40 1.28 -1.47
C ALA A 329 -17.26 1.98 -0.42
N CYS A 330 -18.56 2.09 -0.68
CA CYS A 330 -19.53 2.59 0.29
C CYS A 330 -20.64 1.56 0.49
N THR A 331 -21.21 1.53 1.68
CA THR A 331 -22.42 0.75 1.94
C THR A 331 -23.55 1.20 1.03
N SER A 332 -24.40 0.28 0.59
CA SER A 332 -25.56 0.62 -0.24
C SER A 332 -26.65 1.36 0.54
N ALA A 333 -26.80 1.05 1.83
CA ALA A 333 -27.73 1.69 2.75
C ALA A 333 -27.04 2.74 3.65
N PRO A 334 -27.78 3.76 4.13
CA PRO A 334 -27.34 4.62 5.22
C PRO A 334 -26.97 3.80 6.46
N VAL A 335 -25.93 4.23 7.18
CA VAL A 335 -25.51 3.58 8.43
C VAL A 335 -25.91 4.43 9.64
N PRO A 336 -25.98 3.83 10.85
CA PRO A 336 -26.27 4.57 12.07
C PRO A 336 -25.35 5.79 12.25
N SER A 337 -25.86 6.87 12.82
CA SER A 337 -25.13 8.13 13.02
C SER A 337 -23.83 7.97 13.83
N LEU A 338 -22.95 8.99 13.82
CA LEU A 338 -21.72 8.96 14.64
C LEU A 338 -22.05 8.97 16.14
N ASN A 339 -23.17 9.56 16.54
CA ASN A 339 -23.67 9.48 17.91
C ASN A 339 -24.05 8.04 18.27
N ALA A 340 -24.77 7.33 17.37
CA ALA A 340 -25.14 5.93 17.58
C ALA A 340 -23.90 5.00 17.62
N ASP A 341 -22.87 5.29 16.81
CA ASP A 341 -21.57 4.60 16.87
C ASP A 341 -20.88 4.78 18.23
N ALA A 342 -20.79 6.02 18.72
CA ALA A 342 -20.22 6.34 20.02
C ALA A 342 -21.00 5.66 21.16
N ASP A 343 -22.32 5.63 21.06
CA ASP A 343 -23.19 4.95 22.02
C ASP A 343 -22.96 3.43 22.01
N ALA A 344 -22.85 2.82 20.84
CA ALA A 344 -22.59 1.38 20.71
C ALA A 344 -21.22 0.98 21.25
N LYS A 345 -20.20 1.85 21.12
CA LYS A 345 -18.85 1.65 21.65
C LYS A 345 -18.76 1.69 23.19
N ARG A 346 -19.81 2.14 23.88
CA ARG A 346 -19.91 1.95 25.33
C ARG A 346 -20.13 0.48 25.71
N PHE A 347 -20.57 -0.35 24.78
CA PHE A 347 -20.88 -1.78 24.99
C PHE A 347 -21.78 -2.00 26.22
N ALA A 348 -22.73 -1.08 26.43
CA ALA A 348 -23.64 -1.14 27.56
C ALA A 348 -24.54 -2.40 27.44
N PRO A 349 -24.65 -3.22 28.48
CA PRO A 349 -25.60 -4.33 28.54
C PRO A 349 -27.03 -3.87 28.25
N ASP A 350 -27.74 -4.63 27.42
CA ASP A 350 -29.18 -4.46 27.21
C ASP A 350 -29.91 -5.46 28.13
N PRO A 351 -30.63 -5.02 29.17
CA PRO A 351 -31.25 -5.92 30.15
C PRO A 351 -32.36 -6.80 29.55
N SER A 352 -32.77 -6.53 28.30
CA SER A 352 -33.82 -7.28 27.60
C SER A 352 -33.29 -8.20 26.49
N ALA A 353 -32.01 -8.13 26.15
CA ALA A 353 -31.46 -8.78 24.96
C ALA A 353 -30.05 -9.34 25.19
N LEU A 354 -29.70 -10.37 24.41
CA LEU A 354 -28.33 -10.77 24.17
C LEU A 354 -27.76 -9.85 23.08
N THR A 355 -26.71 -9.09 23.38
CA THR A 355 -26.08 -8.19 22.40
C THR A 355 -24.81 -8.82 21.84
N VAL A 356 -24.73 -8.98 20.52
CA VAL A 356 -23.56 -9.53 19.84
C VAL A 356 -22.98 -8.50 18.89
N PHE A 357 -21.69 -8.20 19.03
CA PHE A 357 -20.93 -7.40 18.09
C PHE A 357 -20.19 -8.31 17.13
N VAL A 358 -20.48 -8.19 15.83
CA VAL A 358 -19.71 -8.85 14.78
C VAL A 358 -18.74 -7.83 14.20
N VAL A 359 -17.45 -8.06 14.41
CA VAL A 359 -16.37 -7.16 14.01
C VAL A 359 -15.71 -7.68 12.73
N ARG A 360 -15.48 -6.80 11.76
CA ARG A 360 -14.69 -7.12 10.56
C ARG A 360 -13.41 -6.30 10.54
N ARG A 361 -12.28 -7.00 10.48
CA ARG A 361 -10.97 -6.38 10.33
C ARG A 361 -10.67 -6.04 8.86
N ASN A 362 -9.82 -5.04 8.65
CA ASN A 362 -9.22 -4.76 7.35
C ASN A 362 -7.94 -5.57 7.13
N TRP A 363 -7.91 -6.33 6.02
CA TRP A 363 -6.71 -7.03 5.55
C TRP A 363 -6.55 -6.88 4.03
N ALA A 364 -6.39 -5.63 3.57
CA ALA A 364 -6.18 -5.29 2.16
C ALA A 364 -7.32 -5.74 1.22
N ASP A 365 -8.53 -5.90 1.76
CA ASP A 365 -9.73 -6.41 1.08
C ASP A 365 -10.75 -5.31 0.77
N GLY A 366 -10.23 -4.11 0.47
CA GLY A 366 -10.95 -2.82 0.43
C GLY A 366 -12.27 -2.77 -0.36
N ARG A 367 -12.48 -3.67 -1.31
CA ARG A 367 -13.65 -3.70 -2.20
C ARG A 367 -14.66 -4.80 -1.89
N ASN A 368 -14.30 -5.77 -1.05
CA ASN A 368 -15.15 -6.94 -0.83
C ASN A 368 -16.24 -6.61 0.19
N PHE A 369 -17.49 -6.82 -0.20
CA PHE A 369 -18.61 -6.77 0.73
C PHE A 369 -18.80 -8.16 1.33
N VAL A 370 -18.80 -8.24 2.65
CA VAL A 370 -19.14 -9.49 3.37
C VAL A 370 -20.48 -9.26 4.04
N LYS A 371 -21.49 -9.99 3.59
CA LYS A 371 -22.85 -9.88 4.13
C LYS A 371 -22.99 -10.81 5.32
N VAL A 372 -23.42 -10.26 6.45
CA VAL A 372 -23.68 -11.01 7.68
C VAL A 372 -25.18 -11.20 7.84
N TYR A 373 -25.58 -12.43 8.13
CA TYR A 373 -26.95 -12.88 8.28
C TYR A 373 -27.14 -13.39 9.71
N SER A 374 -28.30 -13.08 10.30
CA SER A 374 -28.71 -13.55 11.64
C SER A 374 -30.08 -14.21 11.53
N ASP A 375 -30.22 -15.46 11.96
CA ASP A 375 -31.49 -16.22 12.03
C ASP A 375 -32.44 -16.05 10.83
N GLY A 376 -31.91 -16.08 9.61
CA GLY A 376 -32.72 -15.94 8.38
C GLY A 376 -33.19 -14.51 8.05
N GLY A 377 -32.75 -13.51 8.81
CA GLY A 377 -32.95 -12.09 8.53
C GLY A 377 -32.16 -11.56 7.33
N PRO A 378 -32.39 -10.29 6.92
CA PRO A 378 -31.72 -9.69 5.79
C PRO A 378 -30.20 -9.57 6.03
N GLY A 379 -29.42 -9.78 4.97
CA GLY A 379 -27.96 -9.68 5.03
C GLY A 379 -27.50 -8.24 5.21
N VAL A 380 -26.70 -8.00 6.24
CA VAL A 380 -26.09 -6.70 6.52
C VAL A 380 -24.72 -6.61 5.86
N GLU A 381 -24.52 -5.58 5.04
CA GLU A 381 -23.24 -5.31 4.39
C GLU A 381 -22.20 -4.82 5.40
N THR A 382 -21.07 -5.51 5.47
CA THR A 382 -19.89 -5.03 6.17
C THR A 382 -18.82 -4.61 5.18
N LEU A 383 -17.99 -3.65 5.59
CA LEU A 383 -16.76 -3.23 4.91
C LEU A 383 -15.56 -3.43 5.85
N PRO A 384 -14.32 -3.29 5.36
CA PRO A 384 -13.14 -3.34 6.22
C PRO A 384 -13.20 -2.32 7.36
N ASN A 385 -12.75 -2.72 8.56
CA ASN A 385 -12.79 -1.91 9.81
C ASN A 385 -14.21 -1.47 10.22
N THR A 386 -15.20 -2.32 10.01
CA THR A 386 -16.58 -2.07 10.43
C THR A 386 -17.04 -3.08 11.48
N MET A 387 -18.12 -2.75 12.18
CA MET A 387 -18.81 -3.66 13.09
C MET A 387 -20.32 -3.53 12.91
N ILE A 388 -21.04 -4.58 13.25
CA ILE A 388 -22.50 -4.57 13.36
C ILE A 388 -22.89 -4.95 14.78
N ARG A 389 -23.96 -4.35 15.28
CA ARG A 389 -24.59 -4.70 16.55
C ARG A 389 -25.85 -5.49 16.28
N LEU A 390 -25.92 -6.71 16.79
CA LEU A 390 -27.08 -7.58 16.70
C LEU A 390 -27.65 -7.74 18.11
N LYS A 391 -28.96 -7.52 18.26
CA LYS A 391 -29.68 -7.74 19.51
C LYS A 391 -30.62 -8.91 19.34
N PHE A 392 -30.38 -9.97 20.09
CA PHE A 392 -31.15 -11.21 20.07
C PHE A 392 -31.98 -11.36 21.35
N LYS A 393 -32.99 -12.21 21.31
CA LYS A 393 -33.59 -12.73 22.54
C LYS A 393 -32.57 -13.58 23.30
N PRO A 394 -32.74 -13.82 24.60
CA PRO A 394 -31.89 -14.76 25.33
C PRO A 394 -32.01 -16.17 24.74
N GLY A 395 -30.88 -16.82 24.49
CA GLY A 395 -30.84 -18.14 23.84
C GLY A 395 -29.61 -18.33 22.95
N ALA A 396 -29.67 -19.38 22.12
CA ALA A 396 -28.65 -19.72 21.14
C ALA A 396 -29.08 -19.24 19.74
N HIS A 397 -28.20 -18.50 19.07
CA HIS A 397 -28.47 -17.85 17.80
C HIS A 397 -27.37 -18.15 16.79
N VAL A 398 -27.74 -18.27 15.52
CA VAL A 398 -26.78 -18.57 14.44
C VAL A 398 -26.49 -17.30 13.65
N ILE A 399 -25.22 -16.93 13.62
CA ILE A 399 -24.72 -15.83 12.81
C ILE A 399 -23.93 -16.46 11.66
N ALA A 400 -24.24 -16.06 10.43
CA ALA A 400 -23.55 -16.56 9.26
C ALA A 400 -23.06 -15.41 8.38
N PHE A 401 -22.02 -15.64 7.60
CA PHE A 401 -21.70 -14.80 6.46
C PHE A 401 -21.52 -15.66 5.22
N GLU A 402 -21.64 -15.02 4.07
CA GLU A 402 -21.43 -15.67 2.77
C GLU A 402 -20.38 -14.89 1.97
N PHE A 403 -19.44 -15.63 1.38
CA PHE A 403 -18.45 -15.10 0.47
C PHE A 403 -18.14 -16.12 -0.63
N GLU A 404 -18.16 -15.70 -1.90
CA GLU A 404 -17.92 -16.56 -3.08
C GLU A 404 -18.75 -17.87 -3.07
N GLY A 405 -20.02 -17.80 -2.66
CA GLY A 405 -20.93 -18.95 -2.61
C GLY A 405 -20.66 -19.94 -1.47
N LYS A 406 -19.73 -19.62 -0.56
CA LYS A 406 -19.48 -20.40 0.67
C LYS A 406 -20.09 -19.69 1.86
N ARG A 407 -21.00 -20.38 2.56
CA ARG A 407 -21.61 -19.91 3.80
C ARG A 407 -20.86 -20.48 4.99
N GLN A 408 -20.45 -19.62 5.91
CA GLN A 408 -19.88 -20.01 7.19
C GLN A 408 -20.71 -19.47 8.34
N SER A 409 -20.84 -20.25 9.40
CA SER A 409 -21.70 -19.93 10.54
C SER A 409 -21.00 -20.15 11.87
N ILE A 410 -21.38 -19.36 12.85
CA ILE A 410 -21.02 -19.51 14.26
C ILE A 410 -22.28 -19.45 15.11
N THR A 411 -22.33 -20.24 16.18
CA THR A 411 -23.40 -20.19 17.17
C THR A 411 -22.94 -19.36 18.36
N VAL A 412 -23.74 -18.38 18.75
CA VAL A 412 -23.53 -17.58 19.95
C VAL A 412 -24.69 -17.81 20.91
N GLU A 413 -24.38 -18.10 22.16
CA GLU A 413 -25.36 -18.32 23.22
C GLU A 413 -25.12 -17.33 24.36
N GLY A 414 -26.20 -16.84 24.96
CA GLY A 414 -26.14 -15.99 26.13
C GLY A 414 -27.51 -15.60 26.68
N LYS A 415 -27.48 -14.86 27.79
CA LYS A 415 -28.66 -14.39 28.52
C LYS A 415 -28.93 -12.91 28.24
N ALA A 416 -30.06 -12.42 28.74
CA ALA A 416 -30.34 -10.98 28.72
C ALA A 416 -29.27 -10.22 29.51
N GLY A 417 -28.74 -9.14 28.95
CA GLY A 417 -27.64 -8.37 29.53
C GLY A 417 -26.24 -8.84 29.11
N ASP A 418 -26.11 -9.99 28.45
CA ASP A 418 -24.82 -10.44 27.96
C ASP A 418 -24.39 -9.62 26.74
N VAL A 419 -23.09 -9.29 26.68
CA VAL A 419 -22.45 -8.65 25.53
C VAL A 419 -21.34 -9.56 25.03
N ARG A 420 -21.49 -10.05 23.80
CA ARG A 420 -20.56 -10.99 23.16
C ARG A 420 -19.89 -10.36 21.95
N PHE A 421 -18.70 -10.83 21.64
CA PHE A 421 -17.93 -10.36 20.49
C PHE A 421 -17.50 -11.53 19.62
N VAL A 422 -17.79 -11.45 18.32
CA VAL A 422 -17.30 -12.40 17.32
C VAL A 422 -16.63 -11.62 16.20
N ARG A 423 -15.66 -12.24 15.53
CA ARG A 423 -14.89 -11.57 14.48
C ARG A 423 -14.84 -12.39 13.22
N ILE A 424 -15.02 -11.69 12.10
CA ILE A 424 -14.71 -12.20 10.77
C ILE A 424 -13.26 -11.80 10.47
N ASP A 425 -12.43 -12.80 10.21
CA ASP A 425 -11.12 -12.63 9.60
C ASP A 425 -11.22 -12.81 8.09
N GLY A 426 -10.41 -12.08 7.36
CA GLY A 426 -10.36 -12.15 5.91
C GLY A 426 -8.93 -12.06 5.45
N THR A 427 -8.50 -12.94 4.55
CA THR A 427 -7.21 -12.84 3.88
C THR A 427 -7.45 -12.74 2.38
N VAL A 428 -6.86 -11.72 1.75
CA VAL A 428 -6.95 -11.51 0.30
C VAL A 428 -5.57 -11.71 -0.33
N TRP A 429 -5.45 -12.78 -1.11
CA TRP A 429 -4.28 -13.11 -1.92
C TRP A 429 -4.56 -12.85 -3.41
N SER A 430 -3.50 -12.80 -4.22
CA SER A 430 -3.62 -12.60 -5.68
C SER A 430 -4.38 -13.71 -6.39
N TRP A 431 -4.43 -14.92 -5.82
CA TRP A 431 -5.10 -16.10 -6.40
C TRP A 431 -6.30 -16.60 -5.58
N LYS A 432 -6.55 -16.07 -4.38
CA LYS A 432 -7.65 -16.54 -3.51
C LYS A 432 -7.95 -15.54 -2.40
N SER A 433 -9.24 -15.25 -2.20
CA SER A 433 -9.72 -14.59 -0.98
C SER A 433 -10.39 -15.63 -0.08
N SER A 434 -10.18 -15.55 1.22
CA SER A 434 -10.86 -16.43 2.19
C SER A 434 -11.28 -15.66 3.42
N TYR A 435 -12.50 -15.93 3.90
CA TYR A 435 -13.04 -15.37 5.12
C TYR A 435 -13.37 -16.49 6.10
N GLU A 436 -13.05 -16.28 7.37
CA GLU A 436 -13.32 -17.22 8.46
C GLU A 436 -13.70 -16.56 9.77
N TRP A 437 -14.36 -17.31 10.65
CA TRP A 437 -14.58 -16.87 12.03
C TRP A 437 -13.27 -16.98 12.81
N ALA A 438 -12.82 -15.87 13.38
CA ALA A 438 -11.55 -15.84 14.09
C ALA A 438 -11.63 -16.57 15.44
N ALA A 439 -10.67 -17.45 15.71
CA ALA A 439 -10.45 -18.04 17.01
C ALA A 439 -9.51 -17.15 17.84
N GLU A 440 -10.01 -16.01 18.35
CA GLU A 440 -9.26 -15.15 19.29
C GLU A 440 -10.12 -14.83 20.53
N PRO A 441 -9.49 -14.47 21.68
CA PRO A 441 -10.25 -14.14 22.89
C PRO A 441 -11.17 -12.94 22.70
N GLU A 442 -12.38 -12.98 23.26
CA GLU A 442 -13.37 -11.89 23.13
C GLU A 442 -12.84 -10.52 23.61
N ALA A 443 -11.95 -10.51 24.61
CA ALA A 443 -11.29 -9.29 25.06
C ALA A 443 -10.51 -8.60 23.94
N SER A 444 -9.79 -9.36 23.10
CA SER A 444 -9.06 -8.81 21.95
C SER A 444 -10.03 -8.31 20.88
N ILE A 445 -11.15 -9.00 20.66
CA ILE A 445 -12.16 -8.58 19.68
C ILE A 445 -12.81 -7.26 20.14
N ARG A 446 -13.08 -7.12 21.43
CA ARG A 446 -13.62 -5.90 22.04
C ARG A 446 -12.72 -4.68 21.82
N GLU A 447 -11.41 -4.82 21.98
CA GLU A 447 -10.46 -3.72 21.69
C GLU A 447 -10.50 -3.29 20.22
N ARG A 448 -10.73 -4.23 19.30
CA ARG A 448 -10.89 -3.93 17.87
C ARG A 448 -12.23 -3.28 17.56
N ALA A 449 -13.29 -3.70 18.24
CA ALA A 449 -14.63 -3.10 18.10
C ALA A 449 -14.59 -1.59 18.40
N LEU A 450 -13.81 -1.15 19.41
CA LEU A 450 -13.61 0.28 19.72
C LEU A 450 -13.07 1.10 18.54
N LYS A 451 -12.25 0.48 17.69
CA LYS A 451 -11.61 1.11 16.53
C LYS A 451 -12.42 0.95 15.24
N SER A 452 -13.53 0.19 15.28
CA SER A 452 -14.34 -0.13 14.12
C SER A 452 -15.52 0.84 13.98
N ARG A 453 -16.03 1.03 12.76
CA ARG A 453 -17.23 1.82 12.51
C ARG A 453 -18.49 0.95 12.57
N LEU A 454 -19.47 1.32 13.39
CA LEU A 454 -20.80 0.73 13.40
C LEU A 454 -21.47 0.98 12.05
N VAL A 455 -21.81 -0.08 11.30
CA VAL A 455 -22.50 0.03 10.02
C VAL A 455 -23.95 -0.45 10.06
N ALA A 456 -24.33 -1.18 11.10
CA ALA A 456 -25.72 -1.54 11.35
C ALA A 456 -25.99 -1.80 12.83
N ASP A 457 -27.23 -1.54 13.23
CA ASP A 457 -27.76 -1.85 14.54
C ASP A 457 -29.12 -2.54 14.35
N VAL A 458 -29.14 -3.85 14.56
CA VAL A 458 -30.26 -4.72 14.16
C VAL A 458 -30.82 -5.45 15.36
N THR A 459 -32.12 -5.28 15.60
CA THR A 459 -32.87 -6.13 16.52
C THR A 459 -33.41 -7.32 15.77
N VAL A 460 -32.89 -8.50 16.08
CA VAL A 460 -33.28 -9.78 15.48
C VAL A 460 -34.56 -10.26 16.18
N ARG A 461 -35.60 -10.56 15.40
CA ARG A 461 -36.94 -10.86 15.92
C ARG A 461 -37.12 -12.32 16.31
#